data_AF-A0A7C0UV33-F1
#
_entry.id   AF-A0A7C0UV33-F1
#
_cell.length_a   1.000
_cell.length_b   1.000
_cell.length_c   1.000
_cell.angle_alpha   90.00
_cell.angle_beta   90.00
_cell.angle_gamma   90.00
#
_symmetry.space_group_name_H-M   'P 1'
#
loop_
_entity.id
_entity.type
_entity.pdbx_description
1 polymer ?
#
loop_
_entity_poly.entity_id
_entity_poly.type
_entity_poly.pdbx_seq_one_letter_code
_entity_poly.pdbx_strand_id
1 'polypeptide(L)' 'MPFQGLDFYKVDDLFSQEERIVRDAVRRFVDERVVPIIEDCFNKHRFPKELIPELAELGCLGP' A
#
# COMPACT_ATOMS: atom_id res chain seq x y z
N MET A 1 15.44 3.32 1.37
CA MET A 1 15.39 2.25 0.35
C MET A 1 13.92 1.89 0.18
N PRO A 2 13.38 1.82 -1.05
CA PRO A 2 12.03 1.32 -1.25
C PRO A 2 11.90 -0.09 -0.67
N PHE A 3 10.76 -0.43 -0.08
CA PHE A 3 10.54 -1.76 0.48
C PHE A 3 10.59 -2.82 -0.63
N GLN A 4 11.49 -3.80 -0.51
CA GLN A 4 11.56 -4.96 -1.39
C GLN A 4 11.15 -6.20 -0.59
N GLY A 5 9.94 -6.68 -0.87
CA GLY A 5 9.44 -7.92 -0.28
C GLY A 5 10.26 -9.13 -0.69
N LEU A 6 10.37 -10.12 0.20
CA LEU A 6 10.96 -11.41 -0.12
C LEU A 6 10.02 -12.18 -1.06
N ASP A 7 10.52 -12.64 -2.20
CA ASP A 7 9.76 -13.43 -3.18
C ASP A 7 10.51 -14.71 -3.57
N PHE A 8 10.61 -15.66 -2.63
CA PHE A 8 11.34 -16.91 -2.83
C PHE A 8 10.72 -17.82 -3.89
N TYR A 9 9.41 -17.69 -4.13
CA TYR A 9 8.65 -18.53 -5.06
C TYR A 9 8.29 -17.83 -6.37
N LYS A 10 8.83 -16.63 -6.61
CA LYS A 10 8.56 -15.84 -7.82
C LYS A 10 7.05 -15.63 -8.04
N VAL A 11 6.32 -15.35 -6.97
CA VAL A 11 4.89 -15.02 -7.04
C VAL A 11 4.67 -13.79 -7.91
N ASP A 12 5.65 -12.88 -7.95
CA ASP A 12 5.63 -11.73 -8.84
C ASP A 12 5.47 -12.13 -10.31
N ASP A 13 6.02 -13.27 -10.72
CA ASP A 13 5.95 -13.77 -12.10
C ASP A 13 4.53 -14.21 -12.51
N LEU A 14 3.66 -14.49 -11.53
CA LEU A 14 2.27 -14.91 -11.77
C LEU A 14 1.35 -13.74 -12.13
N PHE A 15 1.75 -12.51 -11.81
CA PHE A 15 0.97 -11.32 -12.13
C PHE A 15 1.26 -10.82 -13.55
N SER A 16 0.20 -10.34 -14.21
CA SER A 16 0.29 -9.53 -15.41
C SER A 16 1.02 -8.21 -15.14
N GLN A 17 1.43 -7.53 -16.21
CA GLN A 17 2.09 -6.23 -16.09
C GLN A 17 1.19 -5.18 -15.41
N GLU A 18 -0.10 -5.19 -15.72
CA GLU A 18 -1.08 -4.26 -15.15
C GLU A 18 -1.26 -4.48 -13.65
N GLU A 19 -1.41 -5.73 -13.21
CA GLU A 19 -1.52 -6.07 -11.78
C GLU A 19 -0.26 -5.67 -11.00
N ARG A 20 0.93 -5.81 -11.59
CA ARG A 20 2.18 -5.35 -10.96
C ARG A 20 2.23 -3.84 -10.80
N ILE A 21 1.73 -3.08 -11.78
CA ILE A 21 1.64 -1.62 -11.69
C ILE A 21 0.72 -1.21 -10.54
N VAL A 22 -0.45 -1.84 -10.43
CA VAL A 22 -1.38 -1.58 -9.31
C VAL A 22 -0.72 -1.89 -7.96
N ARG A 23 -0.09 -3.06 -7.84
CA ARG A 23 0.66 -3.45 -6.62
C ARG A 23 1.73 -2.42 -6.26
N ASP A 24 2.52 -1.96 -7.23
CA ASP A 24 3.60 -1.02 -6.99
C ASP A 24 3.09 0.38 -6.62
N ALA A 25 1.95 0.80 -7.17
CA ALA A 25 1.28 2.04 -6.78
C ALA A 25 0.78 1.97 -5.32
N VAL A 26 0.15 0.85 -4.92
CA VAL A 26 -0.28 0.62 -3.53
C VAL A 26 0.90 0.57 -2.57
N ARG A 27 2.00 -0.12 -2.92
CA ARG A 27 3.22 -0.14 -2.08
C ARG A 27 3.77 1.26 -1.84
N ARG A 28 3.86 2.08 -2.89
CA ARG A 28 4.32 3.46 -2.77
C ARG A 28 3.41 4.30 -1.88
N PHE A 29 2.09 4.16 -2.04
CA PHE A 29 1.13 4.82 -1.17
C PHE A 29 1.33 4.44 0.31
N VAL A 30 1.53 3.14 0.60
CA VAL A 30 1.81 2.67 1.97
C VAL A 30 3.10 3.29 2.52
N ASP A 31 4.19 3.23 1.76
CA ASP A 31 5.50 3.76 2.17
C ASP A 31 5.44 5.28 2.43
N GLU A 32 4.74 6.04 1.59
CA GLU A 32 4.73 7.51 1.65
C GLU A 32 3.65 8.08 2.59
N ARG A 33 2.50 7.40 2.73
CA ARG A 33 1.32 7.94 3.43
C ARG A 33 0.98 7.21 4.71
N VAL A 34 1.21 5.89 4.76
CA VAL A 34 0.80 5.05 5.89
C VAL A 34 1.92 4.90 6.91
N VAL A 35 3.11 4.46 6.45
CA VAL A 35 4.27 4.21 7.32
C VAL A 35 4.62 5.40 8.23
N PRO A 36 4.57 6.67 7.76
CA PRO A 36 4.91 7.81 8.63
C PRO A 36 3.96 8.03 9.82
N ILE A 37 2.71 7.56 9.74
CA ILE A 37 1.68 7.86 10.75
C ILE A 37 1.21 6.64 11.53
N ILE A 38 1.52 5.42 11.06
CA ILE A 38 0.88 4.20 11.59
C ILE A 38 1.23 3.92 13.05
N GLU A 39 2.45 4.24 13.49
CA GLU A 39 2.89 4.06 14.88
C GLU A 39 2.08 4.96 15.84
N ASP A 40 1.92 6.24 15.49
CA ASP A 40 1.14 7.19 16.29
C ASP A 40 -0.34 6.79 16.35
N CYS A 41 -0.91 6.39 15.21
CA CYS A 41 -2.27 5.87 15.13
C CYS A 41 -2.47 4.68 16.05
N PHE A 42 -1.55 3.71 16.03
CA PHE A 42 -1.61 2.54 16.88
C PHE A 42 -1.55 2.91 18.36
N ASN A 43 -0.55 3.68 18.78
CA ASN A 43 -0.35 4.09 20.17
C ASN A 43 -1.55 4.87 20.72
N LYS A 44 -2.21 5.67 19.89
CA LYS A 44 -3.39 6.47 20.27
C LYS A 44 -4.73 5.77 20.05
N HIS A 45 -4.74 4.50 19.62
CA HIS A 45 -5.97 3.77 19.28
C HIS A 45 -6.85 4.55 18.27
N ARG A 46 -6.21 5.24 17.32
CA ARG A 46 -6.85 6.15 16.36
C ARG A 46 -6.90 5.51 14.99
N PHE A 47 -8.07 5.61 14.34
CA PHE A 47 -8.21 5.24 12.93
C PHE A 47 -7.86 6.42 12.00
N PRO A 48 -6.97 6.25 11.01
CA PRO A 48 -6.53 7.32 10.12
C PRO A 48 -7.52 7.58 8.98
N LYS A 49 -8.63 8.30 9.28
CA LYS A 49 -9.66 8.64 8.28
C LYS A 49 -9.15 9.48 7.13
N GLU A 50 -8.07 10.24 7.35
CA GLU A 50 -7.41 11.06 6.34
C GLU A 50 -6.87 10.25 5.14
N LEU A 51 -6.64 8.95 5.30
CA LEU A 51 -6.17 8.09 4.22
C LEU A 51 -7.28 7.58 3.29
N ILE A 52 -8.55 7.68 3.70
CA ILE A 52 -9.69 7.15 2.93
C ILE A 52 -9.81 7.81 1.55
N PRO A 53 -9.77 9.16 1.42
CA PRO A 53 -9.92 9.80 0.12
C PRO A 53 -8.81 9.40 -0.86
N GLU A 54 -7.57 9.31 -0.38
CA GLU A 54 -6.43 8.90 -1.22
C GLU A 54 -6.52 7.43 -1.66
N LEU A 55 -7.00 6.54 -0.76
CA LEU A 55 -7.30 5.15 -1.13
C LEU A 55 -8.40 5.06 -2.20
N ALA A 56 -9.40 5.95 -2.14
CA ALA A 56 -10.45 6.02 -3.15
C ALA A 56 -9.90 6.52 -4.50
N GLU A 57 -9.04 7.55 -4.49
CA GLU A 57 -8.36 8.06 -5.69
C GLU A 57 -7.45 7.03 -6.34
N LEU A 58 -6.83 6.14 -5.54
CA LEU A 58 -6.05 5.01 -6.03
C LEU A 58 -6.91 3.87 -6.60
N GLY A 59 -8.24 3.96 -6.52
CA GLY A 59 -9.17 2.94 -7.00
C GLY A 59 -9.22 1.69 -6.11
N CYS A 60 -8.80 1.77 -4.85
CA CYS A 60 -8.76 0.60 -3.96
C CYS A 60 -10.12 0.24 -3.31
N LEU A 61 -11.18 1.02 -3.57
CA LEU A 61 -12.50 0.86 -2.93
C LEU A 61 -13.54 0.40 -3.96
N GLY A 62 -13.72 -0.92 -4.07
CA GLY A 62 -14.64 -1.56 -5.03
C GLY A 62 -14.16 -1.64 -6.50
N PRO A 63 -12.89 -2.01 -6.77
CA PRO A 63 -12.36 -2.19 -8.13
C PRO A 63 -12.88 -3.43 -8.85
#